data_AF-A0A094EI38-F1
#
_entry.id   AF-A0A094EI38-F1
#
_cell.length_a   1.000
_cell.length_b   1.000
_cell.length_c   1.000
_cell.angle_alpha   90.00
_cell.angle_beta   90.00
_cell.angle_gamma   90.00
#
_symmetry.space_group_name_H-M   'P 1'
#
loop_
_entity.id
_entity.type
_entity.pdbx_description
1 polymer ?
#
loop_
_entity_poly.entity_id
_entity_poly.type
_entity_poly.pdbx_seq_one_letter_code
_entity_poly.pdbx_strand_id
1 'polypeptide(L)'
;MSAALPGNRALPASQYDLATYWGRVKHAAEISDPRMLLISKKGLEDSKELIASYKLGKIAQMSPELWHAKKVVDATIHPDTGEAVMLPFRMSSFVLSNLIVTAGMLTPGLGTTGTLLWQITNQSLNVAINNANANKSTPLSTSKIVQSYLLAVGASCSVALGLNALVPRLKRVSPGTKMVLGRLVPFAAVASAGALNVFLMRGEEIRMGIDVYPALSAEDKAAGKSDQRDSVISRAQQLTRDGYTGPGTGEIAEDELVEE
;
A
#
# COMPACT_ATOMS: atom_id res chain seq x y z
N MET A 1 -8.20 -8.01 -4.63
CA MET A 1 -8.67 -7.16 -3.51
C MET A 1 -9.69 -7.88 -2.61
N SER A 2 -10.55 -8.79 -3.10
CA SER A 2 -11.52 -9.51 -2.26
C SER A 2 -11.34 -11.06 -2.28
N ALA A 3 -10.08 -11.50 -2.33
CA ALA A 3 -9.74 -12.92 -2.39
C ALA A 3 -10.11 -13.66 -1.08
N ALA A 4 -9.94 -13.00 0.07
CA ALA A 4 -10.22 -13.57 1.40
C ALA A 4 -11.71 -13.82 1.73
N LEU A 5 -12.66 -13.30 0.95
CA LEU A 5 -14.09 -13.53 1.20
C LEU A 5 -14.56 -14.89 0.63
N PRO A 6 -15.50 -15.61 1.27
CA PRO A 6 -15.90 -16.94 0.83
C PRO A 6 -16.60 -16.94 -0.54
N GLY A 7 -16.34 -18.00 -1.32
CA GLY A 7 -16.98 -18.30 -2.62
C GLY A 7 -16.01 -18.35 -3.80
N ASN A 8 -16.35 -19.15 -4.82
CA ASN A 8 -15.45 -19.51 -5.93
C ASN A 8 -15.59 -18.61 -7.16
N ARG A 9 -16.63 -17.76 -7.22
CA ARG A 9 -16.83 -16.85 -8.36
C ARG A 9 -15.91 -15.65 -8.25
N ALA A 10 -15.19 -15.35 -9.33
CA ALA A 10 -14.34 -14.17 -9.43
C ALA A 10 -15.16 -12.88 -9.47
N LEU A 11 -14.71 -11.88 -8.72
CA LEU A 11 -15.24 -10.51 -8.80
C LEU A 11 -14.55 -9.76 -9.94
N PRO A 12 -15.28 -8.93 -10.71
CA PRO A 12 -14.65 -8.02 -11.66
C PRO A 12 -13.63 -7.12 -10.97
N ALA A 13 -12.49 -6.88 -11.61
CA ALA A 13 -11.42 -6.09 -10.98
C ALA A 13 -11.85 -4.64 -10.70
N SER A 14 -12.53 -4.00 -11.65
CA SER A 14 -12.95 -2.60 -11.60
C SER A 14 -14.25 -2.39 -12.36
N GLN A 15 -15.03 -1.37 -11.97
CA GLN A 15 -16.18 -0.89 -12.73
C GLN A 15 -15.75 -0.09 -13.98
N TYR A 16 -14.52 0.39 -13.99
CA TYR A 16 -13.94 1.18 -15.08
C TYR A 16 -12.94 0.37 -15.90
N ASP A 17 -12.79 0.75 -17.16
CA ASP A 17 -11.79 0.18 -18.06
C ASP A 17 -10.36 0.54 -17.63
N LEU A 18 -9.65 -0.43 -17.06
CA LEU A 18 -8.27 -0.28 -16.59
C LEU A 18 -7.24 -0.18 -17.71
N ALA A 19 -7.60 -0.45 -18.97
CA ALA A 19 -6.73 -0.18 -20.11
C ALA A 19 -6.53 1.33 -20.31
N THR A 20 -7.56 2.12 -19.99
CA THR A 20 -7.50 3.58 -20.08
C THR A 20 -6.85 4.21 -18.85
N TYR A 21 -6.12 5.32 -19.06
CA TYR A 21 -5.56 6.12 -17.97
C TYR A 21 -6.66 6.58 -17.01
N TRP A 22 -7.74 7.16 -17.53
CA TRP A 22 -8.83 7.68 -16.72
C TRP A 22 -9.60 6.61 -15.96
N GLY A 23 -9.71 5.39 -16.51
CA GLY A 23 -10.30 4.27 -15.77
C GLY A 23 -9.43 3.86 -14.57
N ARG A 24 -8.10 3.85 -14.72
CA ARG A 24 -7.18 3.62 -13.58
C ARG A 24 -7.28 4.73 -12.54
N VAL A 25 -7.35 5.99 -12.96
CA VAL A 25 -7.53 7.13 -12.04
C VAL A 25 -8.84 7.03 -11.26
N LYS A 26 -9.97 6.76 -11.93
CA LYS A 26 -11.26 6.60 -11.27
C LYS A 26 -11.27 5.43 -10.29
N HIS A 27 -10.67 4.31 -10.67
CA HIS A 27 -10.52 3.14 -9.80
C HIS A 27 -9.72 3.47 -8.54
N ALA A 28 -8.56 4.13 -8.68
CA ALA A 28 -7.74 4.56 -7.55
C ALA A 28 -8.49 5.56 -6.64
N ALA A 29 -9.21 6.51 -7.24
CA ALA A 29 -9.99 7.50 -6.51
C ALA A 29 -11.12 6.87 -5.66
N GLU A 30 -11.73 5.77 -6.12
CA GLU A 30 -12.74 5.05 -5.35
C GLU A 30 -12.17 4.35 -4.12
N ILE A 31 -11.01 3.73 -4.26
CA ILE A 31 -10.32 3.05 -3.16
C ILE A 31 -9.87 4.07 -2.10
N SER A 32 -9.44 5.25 -2.54
CA SER A 32 -9.01 6.36 -1.67
C SER A 32 -10.14 7.29 -1.23
N ASP A 33 -11.41 6.92 -1.39
CA ASP A 33 -12.54 7.80 -1.04
C ASP A 33 -12.67 7.97 0.49
N PRO A 34 -12.52 9.20 1.03
CA PRO A 34 -12.58 9.45 2.47
C PRO A 34 -13.95 9.19 3.07
N ARG A 35 -15.02 9.14 2.27
CA ARG A 35 -16.37 8.78 2.74
C ARG A 35 -16.43 7.37 3.30
N MET A 36 -15.51 6.49 2.89
CA MET A 36 -15.44 5.12 3.41
C MET A 36 -15.06 5.06 4.89
N LEU A 37 -14.51 6.15 5.44
CA LEU A 37 -14.24 6.27 6.88
C LEU A 37 -15.50 6.41 7.73
N LEU A 38 -16.60 6.85 7.13
CA LEU A 38 -17.88 7.04 7.80
C LEU A 38 -18.75 5.77 7.82
N ILE A 39 -18.25 4.68 7.21
CA ILE A 39 -18.97 3.41 7.18
C ILE A 39 -18.95 2.76 8.56
N SER A 40 -20.13 2.41 9.05
CA SER A 40 -20.31 1.72 10.33
C SER A 40 -19.82 0.26 10.24
N LYS A 41 -19.51 -0.34 11.39
CA LYS A 41 -19.19 -1.78 11.45
C LYS A 41 -20.30 -2.64 10.83
N LYS A 42 -21.56 -2.28 11.06
CA LYS A 42 -22.71 -2.97 10.46
C LYS A 42 -22.70 -2.86 8.93
N GLY A 43 -22.51 -1.65 8.39
CA GLY A 43 -22.44 -1.45 6.94
C GLY A 43 -21.29 -2.21 6.27
N LEU A 44 -20.18 -2.42 6.99
CA LEU A 44 -19.07 -3.26 6.53
C LEU A 44 -19.47 -4.75 6.49
N GLU A 45 -20.10 -5.27 7.55
CA GLU A 45 -20.55 -6.67 7.58
C GLU A 45 -21.62 -6.94 6.51
N ASP A 46 -22.60 -6.04 6.36
CA ASP A 46 -23.63 -6.12 5.30
C ASP A 46 -22.96 -6.16 3.90
N SER A 47 -21.90 -5.35 3.70
CA SER A 47 -21.15 -5.33 2.44
C SER A 47 -20.36 -6.63 2.21
N LYS A 48 -19.77 -7.22 3.25
CA LYS A 48 -19.09 -8.52 3.18
C LYS A 48 -20.08 -9.62 2.79
N GLU A 49 -21.26 -9.65 3.42
CA GLU A 49 -22.29 -10.65 3.14
C GLU A 49 -22.82 -10.53 1.71
N LEU A 50 -23.02 -9.30 1.22
CA LEU A 50 -23.47 -9.07 -0.15
C LEU A 50 -22.44 -9.56 -1.18
N ILE A 51 -21.15 -9.29 -0.93
CA ILE A 51 -20.06 -9.78 -1.78
C ILE A 51 -19.95 -11.31 -1.72
N ALA A 52 -20.02 -11.91 -0.52
CA ALA A 52 -20.03 -13.36 -0.36
C ALA A 52 -21.21 -14.01 -1.09
N SER A 53 -22.40 -13.41 -1.02
CA SER A 53 -23.60 -13.89 -1.71
C SER A 53 -23.44 -13.89 -3.23
N TYR A 54 -22.79 -12.87 -3.79
CA TYR A 54 -22.41 -12.87 -5.21
C TYR A 54 -21.37 -13.96 -5.52
N LYS A 55 -20.34 -14.11 -4.68
CA LYS A 55 -19.29 -15.12 -4.87
C LYS A 55 -19.82 -16.56 -4.77
N LEU A 56 -20.90 -16.78 -4.02
CA LEU A 56 -21.63 -18.04 -3.88
C LEU A 56 -22.69 -18.26 -4.99
N GLY A 57 -22.85 -17.32 -5.93
CA GLY A 57 -23.79 -17.46 -7.04
C GLY A 57 -25.25 -17.12 -6.70
N LYS A 58 -25.57 -16.64 -5.49
CA LYS A 58 -26.93 -16.22 -5.12
C LYS A 58 -27.36 -14.94 -5.85
N ILE A 59 -26.41 -14.08 -6.21
CA ILE A 59 -26.63 -12.86 -6.98
C ILE A 59 -26.01 -13.04 -8.36
N ALA A 60 -26.83 -12.93 -9.42
CA ALA A 60 -26.40 -13.21 -10.78
C ALA A 60 -25.54 -12.08 -11.38
N GLN A 61 -25.86 -10.81 -11.12
CA GLN A 61 -25.27 -9.66 -11.81
C GLN A 61 -24.69 -8.62 -10.85
N MET A 62 -23.73 -7.84 -11.35
CA MET A 62 -23.18 -6.70 -10.62
C MET A 62 -24.18 -5.53 -10.60
N SER A 63 -24.92 -5.37 -9.50
CA SER A 63 -25.80 -4.23 -9.27
C SER A 63 -25.01 -3.01 -8.73
N PRO A 64 -25.57 -1.78 -8.80
CA PRO A 64 -24.97 -0.60 -8.19
C PRO A 64 -24.68 -0.77 -6.68
N GLU A 65 -25.55 -1.48 -5.97
CA GLU A 65 -25.40 -1.79 -4.55
C GLU A 65 -24.22 -2.74 -4.32
N LEU A 66 -24.03 -3.73 -5.20
CA LEU A 66 -22.90 -4.64 -5.12
C LEU A 66 -21.57 -3.95 -5.46
N TRP A 67 -21.58 -2.99 -6.40
CA TRP A 67 -20.42 -2.13 -6.66
C TRP A 67 -20.07 -1.25 -5.45
N HIS A 68 -21.08 -0.71 -4.77
CA HIS A 68 -20.87 0.04 -3.54
C HIS A 68 -20.29 -0.85 -2.42
N ALA A 69 -20.85 -2.05 -2.21
CA ALA A 69 -20.33 -3.01 -1.24
C ALA A 69 -18.89 -3.43 -1.55
N LYS A 70 -18.56 -3.63 -2.83
CA LYS A 70 -17.20 -3.91 -3.28
C LYS A 70 -16.26 -2.76 -2.93
N LYS A 71 -16.67 -1.52 -3.18
CA LYS A 71 -15.90 -0.33 -2.81
C LYS A 71 -15.65 -0.24 -1.30
N VAL A 72 -16.68 -0.50 -0.48
CA VAL A 72 -16.56 -0.53 0.98
C VAL A 72 -15.56 -1.58 1.44
N VAL A 73 -15.65 -2.80 0.89
CA VAL A 73 -14.73 -3.91 1.17
C VAL A 73 -13.31 -3.56 0.75
N ASP A 74 -13.11 -3.13 -0.50
CA ASP A 74 -11.78 -2.85 -1.05
C ASP A 74 -11.09 -1.65 -0.37
N ALA A 75 -11.85 -0.69 0.16
CA ALA A 75 -11.31 0.48 0.87
C ALA A 75 -11.07 0.24 2.36
N THR A 76 -11.58 -0.87 2.92
CA THR A 76 -11.60 -1.12 4.38
C THR A 76 -10.90 -2.40 4.79
N ILE A 77 -10.98 -3.45 3.98
CA ILE A 77 -10.53 -4.80 4.31
C ILE A 77 -9.17 -5.07 3.68
N HIS A 78 -8.29 -5.69 4.45
CA HIS A 78 -7.03 -6.20 3.95
C HIS A 78 -7.27 -7.42 3.03
N PRO A 79 -6.74 -7.42 1.79
CA PRO A 79 -7.06 -8.45 0.80
C PRO A 79 -6.69 -9.88 1.22
N ASP A 80 -5.63 -10.02 2.04
CA ASP A 80 -5.09 -11.33 2.44
C ASP A 80 -5.63 -11.86 3.77
N THR A 81 -5.91 -10.98 4.75
CA THR A 81 -6.37 -11.40 6.08
C THR A 81 -7.89 -11.36 6.21
N GLY A 82 -8.58 -10.61 5.35
CA GLY A 82 -10.03 -10.39 5.46
C GLY A 82 -10.42 -9.48 6.63
N GLU A 83 -9.46 -8.94 7.37
CA GLU A 83 -9.68 -8.06 8.51
C GLU A 83 -9.70 -6.59 8.10
N ALA A 84 -10.41 -5.75 8.87
CA ALA A 84 -10.44 -4.32 8.62
C ALA A 84 -9.07 -3.69 8.95
N VAL A 85 -8.49 -2.96 7.99
CA VAL A 85 -7.27 -2.18 8.21
C VAL A 85 -7.55 -1.13 9.29
N MET A 86 -6.64 -0.99 10.26
CA MET A 86 -6.81 -0.08 11.39
C MET A 86 -6.79 1.39 10.94
N LEU A 87 -7.68 2.22 11.48
CA LEU A 87 -7.60 3.68 11.30
C LEU A 87 -6.40 4.24 12.08
N PRO A 88 -5.65 5.22 11.55
CA PRO A 88 -5.86 5.98 10.30
C PRO A 88 -5.11 5.41 9.09
N PHE A 89 -4.75 4.12 9.08
CA PHE A 89 -3.87 3.53 8.06
C PHE A 89 -4.60 2.95 6.85
N ARG A 90 -5.91 3.14 6.76
CA ARG A 90 -6.71 2.76 5.59
C ARG A 90 -6.34 3.61 4.39
N MET A 91 -6.39 3.05 3.19
CA MET A 91 -6.19 3.81 1.94
C MET A 91 -7.18 4.97 1.79
N SER A 92 -8.39 4.85 2.37
CA SER A 92 -9.39 5.92 2.45
C SER A 92 -9.02 7.08 3.39
N SER A 93 -8.13 6.85 4.38
CA SER A 93 -7.56 7.91 5.23
C SER A 93 -6.32 8.55 4.64
N PHE A 94 -5.71 7.95 3.62
CA PHE A 94 -4.40 8.38 3.10
C PHE A 94 -4.34 9.87 2.77
N VAL A 95 -5.34 10.38 2.04
CA VAL A 95 -5.40 11.80 1.65
C VAL A 95 -5.55 12.71 2.88
N LEU A 96 -6.41 12.33 3.84
CA LEU A 96 -6.66 13.14 5.04
C LEU A 96 -5.46 13.15 5.98
N SER A 97 -4.83 12.00 6.21
CA SER A 97 -3.65 11.91 7.07
C SER A 97 -2.46 12.67 6.47
N ASN A 98 -2.24 12.57 5.15
CA ASN A 98 -1.21 13.36 4.48
C ASN A 98 -1.53 14.86 4.46
N LEU A 99 -2.81 15.24 4.38
CA LEU A 99 -3.22 16.65 4.48
C LEU A 99 -2.84 17.24 5.84
N ILE A 100 -3.10 16.52 6.94
CA ILE A 100 -2.73 16.97 8.30
C ILE A 100 -1.22 17.15 8.43
N VAL A 101 -0.45 16.16 7.98
CA VAL A 101 1.02 16.23 8.03
C VAL A 101 1.55 17.38 7.17
N THR A 102 0.99 17.56 5.97
CA THR A 102 1.36 18.67 5.06
C THR A 102 1.03 20.03 5.68
N ALA A 103 -0.14 20.18 6.29
CA ALA A 103 -0.50 21.40 7.00
C ALA A 103 0.48 21.69 8.15
N GLY A 104 0.88 20.66 8.90
CA GLY A 104 1.89 20.75 9.94
C GLY A 104 3.24 21.26 9.41
N MET A 105 3.74 20.67 8.31
CA MET A 105 4.97 21.07 7.65
C MET A 105 4.96 22.51 7.11
N LEU A 106 3.78 23.06 6.80
CA LEU A 106 3.60 24.41 6.26
C LEU A 106 3.34 25.48 7.32
N THR A 107 3.36 25.11 8.61
CA THR A 107 3.16 26.04 9.72
C THR A 107 4.21 27.16 9.65
N PRO A 108 3.81 28.46 9.63
CA PRO A 108 4.76 29.56 9.60
C PRO A 108 5.64 29.59 10.86
N GLY A 109 6.92 29.92 10.70
CA GLY A 109 7.84 30.02 11.83
C GLY A 109 8.24 28.68 12.45
N LEU A 110 8.00 27.57 11.73
CA LEU A 110 8.43 26.25 12.15
C LEU A 110 9.96 26.21 12.27
N GLY A 111 10.46 26.16 13.50
CA GLY A 111 11.89 26.03 13.77
C GLY A 111 12.47 24.69 13.29
N THR A 112 13.78 24.52 13.44
CA THR A 112 14.50 23.28 13.08
C THR A 112 13.87 22.04 13.72
N THR A 113 13.56 22.12 15.02
CA THR A 113 12.93 21.01 15.77
C THR A 113 11.56 20.67 15.23
N GLY A 114 10.74 21.68 14.90
CA GLY A 114 9.42 21.47 14.31
C GLY A 114 9.51 20.84 12.92
N THR A 115 10.48 21.29 12.10
CA THR A 115 10.74 20.70 10.77
C THR A 115 11.11 19.23 10.89
N LEU A 116 12.02 18.89 11.80
CA LEU A 116 12.43 17.49 12.03
C LEU A 116 11.26 16.63 12.50
N LEU A 117 10.48 17.13 13.47
CA LEU A 117 9.33 16.41 13.99
C LEU A 117 8.34 16.07 12.88
N TRP A 118 7.96 17.05 12.05
CA TRP A 118 7.01 16.81 10.97
C TRP A 118 7.55 15.91 9.87
N GLN A 119 8.85 15.95 9.56
CA GLN A 119 9.45 15.01 8.61
C GLN A 119 9.46 13.57 9.13
N ILE A 120 9.78 13.40 10.42
CA ILE A 120 9.70 12.09 11.08
C ILE A 120 8.24 11.60 11.10
N THR A 121 7.28 12.48 11.41
CA THR A 121 5.85 12.16 11.35
C THR A 121 5.43 11.74 9.95
N ASN A 122 5.87 12.45 8.90
CA ASN A 122 5.59 12.12 7.51
C ASN A 122 6.10 10.72 7.13
N GLN A 123 7.35 10.41 7.46
CA GLN A 123 7.91 9.09 7.15
C GLN A 123 7.28 7.98 7.97
N SER A 124 6.98 8.24 9.25
CA SER A 124 6.27 7.29 10.12
C SER A 124 4.89 6.94 9.56
N LEU A 125 4.14 7.95 9.10
CA LEU A 125 2.83 7.74 8.48
C LEU A 125 2.95 6.89 7.21
N ASN A 126 3.90 7.22 6.33
CA ASN A 126 4.12 6.46 5.09
C ASN A 126 4.50 5.00 5.37
N VAL A 127 5.37 4.73 6.34
CA VAL A 127 5.74 3.36 6.72
C VAL A 127 4.58 2.61 7.35
N ALA A 128 3.82 3.26 8.24
CA ALA A 128 2.67 2.65 8.89
C ALA A 128 1.58 2.27 7.87
N ILE A 129 1.27 3.16 6.93
CA ILE A 129 0.31 2.89 5.84
C ILE A 129 0.84 1.77 4.95
N ASN A 130 2.10 1.83 4.53
CA ASN A 130 2.67 0.80 3.67
C ASN A 130 2.66 -0.58 4.36
N ASN A 131 2.98 -0.67 5.65
CA ASN A 131 2.94 -1.93 6.40
C ASN A 131 1.50 -2.43 6.62
N ALA A 132 0.57 -1.52 6.92
CA ALA A 132 -0.84 -1.85 7.11
C ALA A 132 -1.53 -2.33 5.84
N ASN A 133 -1.02 -1.97 4.66
CA ASN A 133 -1.55 -2.36 3.35
C ASN A 133 -0.58 -3.28 2.57
N ALA A 134 0.51 -3.74 3.19
CA ALA A 134 1.48 -4.63 2.55
C ALA A 134 0.89 -6.02 2.37
N ASN A 135 1.15 -6.62 1.21
CA ASN A 135 0.77 -7.98 0.92
C ASN A 135 1.34 -8.93 2.00
N LYS A 136 0.46 -9.69 2.66
CA LYS A 136 0.83 -10.63 3.73
C LYS A 136 1.29 -11.98 3.18
N SER A 137 1.11 -12.25 1.88
CA SER A 137 1.66 -13.44 1.22
C SER A 137 3.19 -13.37 1.00
N THR A 138 3.77 -12.18 1.08
CA THR A 138 5.22 -11.95 0.97
C THR A 138 5.65 -11.05 2.12
N PRO A 139 5.80 -11.59 3.35
CA PRO A 139 6.06 -10.78 4.52
C PRO A 139 7.39 -10.04 4.36
N LEU A 140 7.32 -8.70 4.39
CA LEU A 140 8.51 -7.87 4.43
C LEU A 140 9.23 -8.11 5.76
N SER A 141 10.52 -8.48 5.69
CA SER A 141 11.35 -8.61 6.89
C SER A 141 11.35 -7.30 7.69
N THR A 142 11.11 -7.38 9.00
CA THR A 142 11.14 -6.24 9.91
C THR A 142 12.43 -5.42 9.78
N SER A 143 13.55 -6.10 9.54
CA SER A 143 14.85 -5.46 9.31
C SER A 143 14.83 -4.53 8.08
N LYS A 144 14.22 -4.96 6.98
CA LYS A 144 14.07 -4.15 5.76
C LYS A 144 13.14 -2.96 5.96
N ILE A 145 12.06 -3.14 6.73
CA ILE A 145 11.15 -2.04 7.09
C ILE A 145 11.88 -0.97 7.90
N VAL A 146 12.62 -1.38 8.94
CA VAL A 146 13.40 -0.48 9.80
C VAL A 146 14.50 0.21 8.99
N GLN A 147 15.25 -0.53 8.17
CA GLN A 147 16.30 0.02 7.32
C GLN A 147 15.73 1.08 6.35
N SER A 148 14.65 0.75 5.66
CA SER A 148 13.98 1.68 4.73
C SER A 148 13.47 2.94 5.47
N TYR A 149 12.87 2.76 6.64
CA TYR A 149 12.42 3.88 7.48
C TYR A 149 13.57 4.82 7.88
N LEU A 150 14.67 4.28 8.41
CA LEU A 150 15.82 5.08 8.85
C LEU A 150 16.46 5.84 7.68
N LEU A 151 16.60 5.20 6.53
CA LEU A 151 17.14 5.84 5.31
C LEU A 151 16.21 6.95 4.81
N ALA A 152 14.89 6.71 4.79
CA ALA A 152 13.92 7.69 4.33
C ALA A 152 13.81 8.89 5.28
N VAL A 153 13.84 8.66 6.61
CA VAL A 153 13.90 9.73 7.62
C VAL A 153 15.19 10.53 7.48
N GLY A 154 16.33 9.85 7.37
CA GLY A 154 17.63 10.49 7.17
C GLY A 154 17.63 11.40 5.95
N ALA A 155 17.23 10.86 4.79
CA ALA A 155 17.16 11.62 3.54
C ALA A 155 16.20 12.82 3.64
N SER A 156 15.00 12.62 4.17
CA SER A 156 14.01 13.69 4.33
C SER A 156 14.53 14.82 5.23
N CYS A 157 15.07 14.47 6.39
CA CYS A 157 15.63 15.42 7.34
C CYS A 157 16.85 16.15 6.77
N SER A 158 17.76 15.44 6.08
CA SER A 158 18.92 16.06 5.44
C SER A 158 18.52 17.09 4.37
N VAL A 159 17.56 16.76 3.51
CA VAL A 159 17.08 17.70 2.47
C VAL A 159 16.36 18.88 3.12
N ALA A 160 15.49 18.64 4.10
CA ALA A 160 14.74 19.69 4.77
C ALA A 160 15.66 20.67 5.51
N LEU A 161 16.61 20.17 6.29
CA LEU A 161 17.58 21.00 7.01
C LEU A 161 18.55 21.71 6.06
N GLY A 162 19.05 21.00 5.04
CA GLY A 162 19.97 21.55 4.05
C GLY A 162 19.35 22.71 3.28
N LEU A 163 18.12 22.55 2.79
CA LEU A 163 17.41 23.60 2.07
C LEU A 163 17.01 24.76 3.00
N ASN A 164 16.55 24.48 4.24
CA ASN A 164 16.25 25.54 5.21
C ASN A 164 17.48 26.39 5.57
N ALA A 165 18.68 25.80 5.57
CA ALA A 165 19.93 26.54 5.78
C ALA A 165 20.39 27.28 4.51
N LEU A 166 20.13 26.73 3.32
CA LEU A 166 20.63 27.26 2.05
C LEU A 166 19.76 28.38 1.48
N VAL A 167 18.43 28.26 1.51
CA VAL A 167 17.49 29.23 0.91
C VAL A 167 17.72 30.66 1.43
N PRO A 168 17.93 30.91 2.73
CA PRO A 168 18.23 32.26 3.22
C PRO A 168 19.55 32.84 2.69
N ARG A 169 20.56 31.97 2.49
CA ARG A 169 21.93 32.31 2.06
C ARG A 169 22.05 32.65 0.57
N LEU A 170 21.01 32.42 -0.23
CA LEU A 170 21.00 32.76 -1.65
C LEU A 170 21.05 34.27 -1.87
N LYS A 171 22.21 34.80 -2.29
CA LYS A 171 22.42 36.25 -2.46
C LYS A 171 21.77 36.84 -3.73
N ARG A 172 21.45 36.01 -4.73
CA ARG A 172 20.95 36.43 -6.06
C ARG A 172 19.42 36.30 -6.23
N VAL A 173 18.68 36.15 -5.13
CA VAL A 173 17.24 35.83 -5.17
C VAL A 173 16.45 36.89 -4.39
N SER A 174 15.32 37.34 -4.97
CA SER A 174 14.46 38.34 -4.34
C SER A 174 13.88 37.85 -2.99
N PRO A 175 13.55 38.74 -2.04
CA PRO A 175 12.94 38.35 -0.77
C PRO A 175 11.62 37.56 -0.94
N GLY A 176 10.80 37.94 -1.92
CA GLY A 176 9.55 37.22 -2.23
C GLY A 176 9.81 35.80 -2.73
N THR A 177 10.79 35.62 -3.63
CA THR A 177 11.16 34.29 -4.12
C THR A 177 11.77 33.44 -3.01
N LYS A 178 12.57 34.00 -2.09
CA LYS A 178 13.10 33.26 -0.92
C LYS A 178 11.99 32.73 -0.03
N MET A 179 10.94 33.53 0.20
CA MET A 179 9.77 33.10 0.96
C MET A 179 9.06 31.92 0.30
N VAL A 180 8.87 31.98 -1.02
CA VAL A 180 8.27 30.88 -1.80
C VAL A 180 9.15 29.63 -1.73
N LEU A 181 10.46 29.76 -1.96
CA LEU A 181 11.40 28.64 -1.88
C LEU A 181 11.42 27.99 -0.49
N GLY A 182 11.35 28.79 0.58
CA GLY A 182 11.25 28.30 1.95
C GLY A 182 10.00 27.45 2.18
N ARG A 183 8.85 27.85 1.61
CA ARG A 183 7.60 27.07 1.67
C ARG A 183 7.64 25.80 0.81
N LEU A 184 8.51 25.75 -0.20
CA LEU A 184 8.69 24.57 -1.06
C LEU A 184 9.65 23.53 -0.46
N VAL A 185 10.43 23.88 0.56
CA VAL A 185 11.40 22.97 1.20
C VAL A 185 10.77 21.65 1.67
N PRO A 186 9.62 21.64 2.39
CA PRO A 186 9.01 20.38 2.81
C PRO A 186 8.62 19.49 1.63
N PHE A 187 8.12 20.06 0.54
CA PHE A 187 7.76 19.29 -0.66
C PHE A 187 8.99 18.65 -1.30
N ALA A 188 10.09 19.39 -1.44
CA ALA A 188 11.33 18.86 -1.99
C ALA A 188 11.90 17.71 -1.14
N ALA A 189 11.84 17.84 0.19
CA ALA A 189 12.25 16.80 1.12
C ALA A 189 11.39 15.54 1.02
N VAL A 190 10.06 15.69 1.02
CA VAL A 190 9.12 14.57 0.90
C VAL A 190 9.24 13.87 -0.45
N ALA A 191 9.36 14.62 -1.54
CA ALA A 191 9.55 14.05 -2.88
C ALA A 191 10.87 13.27 -2.99
N SER A 192 11.97 13.82 -2.44
CA SER A 192 13.28 13.15 -2.45
C SER A 192 13.26 11.87 -1.62
N ALA A 193 12.67 11.91 -0.42
CA ALA A 193 12.53 10.74 0.44
C ALA A 193 11.61 9.68 -0.18
N GLY A 194 10.53 10.10 -0.84
CA GLY A 194 9.63 9.21 -1.57
C GLY A 194 10.34 8.50 -2.72
N ALA A 195 11.10 9.23 -3.53
CA ALA A 195 11.89 8.66 -4.62
C ALA A 195 12.92 7.64 -4.10
N LEU A 196 13.64 7.98 -3.01
CA LEU A 196 14.59 7.07 -2.38
C LEU A 196 13.91 5.83 -1.83
N ASN A 197 12.77 5.98 -1.15
CA ASN A 197 12.00 4.86 -0.61
C ASN A 197 11.55 3.90 -1.72
N VAL A 198 11.04 4.42 -2.83
CA VAL A 198 10.69 3.60 -4.00
C VAL A 198 11.91 2.87 -4.54
N PHE A 199 13.04 3.56 -4.69
CA PHE A 199 14.28 2.95 -5.18
C PHE A 199 14.81 1.86 -4.26
N LEU A 200 14.69 2.02 -2.93
CA LEU A 200 15.12 1.02 -1.96
C LEU A 200 14.18 -0.18 -1.89
N MET A 201 12.86 0.07 -1.89
CA MET A 201 11.86 -0.99 -1.80
C MET A 201 11.73 -1.78 -3.10
N ARG A 202 11.83 -1.10 -4.25
CA ARG A 202 11.75 -1.71 -5.59
C ARG A 202 13.10 -1.97 -6.24
N GLY A 203 14.19 -1.62 -5.58
CA GLY A 203 15.54 -1.86 -6.10
C GLY A 203 15.83 -3.35 -6.27
N GLU A 204 15.26 -4.19 -5.41
CA GLU A 204 15.36 -5.66 -5.54
C GLU A 204 14.53 -6.18 -6.72
N GLU A 205 13.33 -5.64 -6.97
CA GLU A 205 12.55 -5.96 -8.19
C GLU A 205 13.32 -5.56 -9.47
N ILE A 206 14.06 -4.45 -9.43
CA ILE A 206 14.89 -3.97 -10.55
C ILE A 206 16.12 -4.87 -10.76
N ARG A 207 16.71 -5.39 -9.68
CA ARG A 207 17.93 -6.22 -9.74
C ARG A 207 17.65 -7.67 -10.08
N MET A 208 16.62 -8.24 -9.46
CA MET A 208 16.32 -9.68 -9.51
C MET A 208 15.21 -10.01 -10.51
N GLY A 209 14.43 -9.02 -10.96
CA GLY A 209 13.24 -9.23 -11.77
C GLY A 209 12.02 -9.63 -10.94
N ILE A 210 10.91 -9.88 -11.62
CA ILE A 210 9.65 -10.36 -11.03
C ILE A 210 9.37 -11.74 -11.61
N ASP A 211 9.13 -12.72 -10.75
CA ASP A 211 8.72 -14.05 -11.20
C ASP A 211 7.34 -13.99 -11.89
N VAL A 212 7.32 -14.31 -13.17
CA VAL A 212 6.11 -14.36 -13.98
C VAL A 212 5.67 -15.80 -14.12
N TYR A 213 4.54 -16.15 -13.52
CA TYR A 213 3.91 -17.46 -13.68
C TYR A 213 2.95 -17.43 -14.87
N PRO A 214 2.85 -18.52 -15.65
CA PRO A 214 1.94 -18.60 -16.77
C PRO A 214 0.49 -18.46 -16.29
N ALA A 215 -0.26 -17.58 -16.93
CA ALA A 215 -1.69 -17.43 -16.66
C ALA A 215 -2.41 -18.71 -17.12
N LEU A 216 -3.18 -19.33 -16.21
CA LEU A 216 -3.99 -20.51 -16.52
C LEU A 216 -4.90 -20.24 -17.73
N SER A 217 -4.93 -21.22 -18.65
CA SER A 217 -5.83 -21.23 -19.80
C SER A 217 -7.30 -21.21 -19.32
N ALA A 218 -8.23 -20.80 -20.19
CA ALA A 218 -9.66 -20.79 -19.85
C ALA A 218 -10.17 -22.19 -19.46
N GLU A 219 -9.57 -23.23 -20.02
CA GLU A 219 -9.85 -24.64 -19.73
C GLU A 219 -9.34 -25.05 -18.34
N ASP A 220 -8.14 -24.62 -17.95
CA ASP A 220 -7.60 -24.91 -16.61
C ASP A 220 -8.38 -24.17 -15.50
N LYS A 221 -8.87 -22.96 -15.78
CA LYS A 221 -9.77 -22.22 -14.88
C LYS A 221 -11.13 -22.90 -14.74
N ALA A 222 -11.65 -23.48 -15.83
CA ALA A 222 -12.90 -24.25 -15.81
C ALA A 222 -12.75 -25.60 -15.09
N ALA A 223 -11.56 -26.20 -15.15
CA ALA A 223 -11.20 -27.45 -14.46
C ALA A 223 -10.93 -27.28 -12.95
N GLY A 224 -11.06 -26.06 -12.41
CA GLY A 224 -10.87 -25.79 -10.99
C GLY A 224 -9.41 -25.83 -10.52
N LYS A 225 -8.44 -25.77 -11.45
CA LYS A 225 -7.02 -25.61 -11.08
C LYS A 225 -6.85 -24.20 -10.54
N SER A 226 -6.39 -24.09 -9.29
CA SER A 226 -6.06 -22.81 -8.68
C SER A 226 -4.75 -22.30 -9.28
N ASP A 227 -4.62 -20.98 -9.42
CA ASP A 227 -3.35 -20.38 -9.86
C ASP A 227 -2.23 -20.91 -8.96
N GLN A 228 -1.02 -21.12 -9.48
CA GLN A 228 0.08 -21.59 -8.64
C GLN A 228 0.32 -20.57 -7.50
N ARG A 229 0.01 -19.29 -7.75
CA ARG A 229 -0.16 -18.24 -6.73
C ARG A 229 -1.16 -18.59 -5.64
N ASP A 230 -2.36 -19.06 -5.98
CA ASP A 230 -3.39 -19.44 -5.02
C ASP A 230 -2.97 -20.67 -4.20
N SER A 231 -2.22 -21.61 -4.79
CA SER A 231 -1.67 -22.79 -4.09
C SER A 231 -0.57 -22.43 -3.08
N VAL A 232 0.30 -21.48 -3.45
CA VAL A 232 1.36 -20.96 -2.57
C VAL A 232 0.76 -20.07 -1.48
N ILE A 233 -0.24 -19.24 -1.81
CA ILE A 233 -0.98 -18.42 -0.85
C ILE A 233 -1.74 -19.31 0.14
N SER A 234 -2.43 -20.35 -0.33
CA SER A 234 -3.13 -21.29 0.56
C SER A 234 -2.17 -22.06 1.46
N ARG A 235 -1.01 -22.52 0.95
CA ARG A 235 0.04 -23.17 1.75
C ARG A 235 0.67 -22.21 2.77
N ALA A 236 0.92 -20.96 2.42
CA ALA A 236 1.46 -19.94 3.33
C ALA A 236 0.42 -19.53 4.41
N GLN A 237 -0.85 -19.43 4.04
CA GLN A 237 -1.95 -19.19 4.97
C GLN A 237 -2.14 -20.36 5.94
N GLN A 238 -1.96 -21.59 5.48
CA GLN A 238 -2.04 -22.80 6.31
C GLN A 238 -0.88 -22.86 7.32
N LEU A 239 0.36 -22.60 6.89
CA LEU A 239 1.54 -22.52 7.77
C LEU A 239 1.45 -21.40 8.82
N THR A 240 0.82 -20.27 8.49
CA THR A 240 0.58 -19.17 9.43
C THR A 240 -0.48 -19.54 10.47
N ARG A 241 -1.53 -20.27 10.04
CA ARG A 241 -2.62 -20.74 10.90
C ARG A 241 -2.16 -21.85 11.86
N ASP A 242 -1.14 -22.62 11.46
CA ASP A 242 -0.49 -23.65 12.27
C ASP A 242 0.61 -23.09 13.18
N GLY A 243 0.78 -21.75 13.25
CA GLY A 243 1.69 -21.09 14.20
C GLY A 243 3.17 -21.21 13.84
N TYR A 244 3.51 -21.59 12.61
CA TYR A 244 4.89 -21.81 12.19
C TYR A 244 5.59 -20.46 11.90
N THR A 245 6.47 -20.02 12.80
CA THR A 245 7.44 -18.97 12.52
C THR A 245 8.65 -19.64 11.88
N GLY A 246 8.87 -19.40 10.58
CA GLY A 246 9.90 -20.10 9.80
C GLY A 246 11.31 -19.97 10.40
N PRO A 247 12.24 -20.89 10.08
CA PRO A 247 13.57 -20.90 10.67
C PRO A 247 14.37 -19.69 10.18
N GLY A 248 15.21 -19.16 11.08
CA GLY A 248 16.23 -18.19 10.74
C GLY A 248 17.13 -18.71 9.63
N THR A 249 17.65 -17.76 8.85
CA THR A 249 18.70 -17.92 7.84
C THR A 249 19.71 -19.03 8.18
N GLY A 250 19.73 -20.09 7.36
CA GLY A 250 20.75 -21.14 7.36
C GLY A 250 20.29 -22.36 6.57
N GLU A 251 21.13 -22.84 5.65
CA GLU A 251 20.99 -24.08 4.87
C GLU A 251 19.84 -24.17 3.85
N ILE A 252 20.15 -23.69 2.63
CA ILE A 252 19.62 -24.32 1.42
C ILE A 252 20.53 -25.53 1.19
N ALA A 253 20.12 -26.71 1.64
CA ALA A 253 20.79 -27.95 1.32
C ALA A 253 20.60 -28.23 -0.18
N GLU A 254 21.71 -28.23 -0.90
CA GLU A 254 21.89 -28.99 -2.13
C GLU A 254 21.60 -30.46 -1.80
N ASP A 255 20.54 -31.04 -2.38
CA ASP A 255 20.43 -32.47 -2.71
C ASP A 255 18.98 -32.76 -3.15
N GLU A 256 18.73 -32.72 -4.46
CA GLU A 256 17.80 -33.61 -5.18
C GLU A 256 17.73 -33.20 -6.67
N LEU A 257 18.79 -33.46 -7.44
CA LEU A 257 18.73 -33.53 -8.90
C LEU A 257 19.87 -34.42 -9.44
N VAL A 258 19.84 -35.73 -9.15
CA VAL A 258 20.31 -36.77 -10.08
C VAL A 258 19.57 -38.08 -9.78
N GLU A 259 18.43 -38.29 -10.43
CA GLU A 259 18.05 -39.63 -10.89
C GLU A 259 17.25 -39.49 -12.21
N GLU A 260 17.80 -40.16 -13.23
CA GLU A 260 17.45 -40.31 -14.66
C GLU A 260 17.53 -39.10 -15.61
#